data_AF-A0A954YNM1-F1
#
_entry.id   AF-A0A954YNM1-F1
#
_cell.length_a   1.000
_cell.length_b   1.000
_cell.length_c   1.000
_cell.angle_alpha   90.00
_cell.angle_beta   90.00
_cell.angle_gamma   90.00
#
_symmetry.space_group_name_H-M   'P 1'
#
loop_
_entity.id
_entity.type
_entity.pdbx_description
1 polymer ?
#
loop_
_entity_poly.entity_id
_entity_poly.type
_entity_poly.pdbx_seq_one_letter_code
_entity_poly.pdbx_strand_id
1 'polypeptide(L)'
;MALFKSNEERRIERDIKIRQGIRRIEKAIREQGKFTDEFVQNARRAKEIGDTAQYQFIRNTLKKTAAMKRVLERQLLSVKNAMVIKKQAEASADFAGAMGMMASEIGKLFGETDLVKTQADWEKAMVQSQTMEERMGMFLDTIEDVAAQDVEMSSADAISDEEIDRLIEAESEAEHQKEMGKLAGLRAEIDALKGKSEKQK
;
A
#
# COMPACT_ATOMS: atom_id res chain seq x y z
N MET A 1 -5.47 37.42 -12.83
CA MET A 1 -5.19 36.07 -12.32
C MET A 1 -3.71 35.81 -12.56
N ALA A 2 -2.92 35.53 -11.52
CA ALA A 2 -1.49 35.30 -11.68
C ALA A 2 -1.25 34.01 -12.48
N LEU A 3 -0.51 34.11 -13.59
CA LEU A 3 -0.25 33.02 -14.54
C LEU A 3 0.74 31.95 -14.02
N PHE A 4 1.29 32.10 -12.81
CA PHE A 4 2.30 31.20 -12.26
C PHE A 4 2.02 30.88 -10.78
N LYS A 5 1.96 29.58 -10.45
CA LYS A 5 1.84 29.08 -9.07
C LYS A 5 3.15 29.29 -8.31
N SER A 6 3.05 29.65 -7.03
CA SER A 6 4.21 29.76 -6.13
C SER A 6 4.88 28.39 -5.91
N ASN A 7 6.14 28.38 -5.46
CA ASN A 7 6.83 27.12 -5.12
C ASN A 7 6.11 26.37 -3.98
N GLU A 8 5.57 27.10 -3.01
CA GLU A 8 4.75 26.58 -1.91
C GLU A 8 3.48 25.90 -2.45
N GLU A 9 2.75 26.57 -3.35
CA GLU A 9 1.53 26.03 -3.98
C GLU A 9 1.82 24.76 -4.78
N ARG A 10 2.93 24.74 -5.53
CA ARG A 10 3.38 23.56 -6.27
C ARG A 10 3.79 22.40 -5.36
N ARG A 11 4.36 22.68 -4.18
CA ARG A 11 4.70 21.65 -3.19
C ARG A 11 3.43 21.03 -2.60
N ILE A 12 2.47 21.86 -2.19
CA ILE A 12 1.20 21.42 -1.62
C ILE A 12 0.40 20.59 -2.64
N GLU A 13 0.34 21.03 -3.90
CA GLU A 13 -0.35 20.29 -4.96
C GLU A 13 0.27 18.91 -5.20
N ARG A 14 1.60 18.82 -5.23
CA ARG A 14 2.32 17.54 -5.34
C ARG A 14 2.00 16.62 -4.16
N ASP A 15 2.02 17.12 -2.93
CA ASP A 15 1.67 16.34 -1.74
C ASP A 15 0.21 15.87 -1.72
N ILE A 16 -0.70 16.65 -2.29
CA ILE A 16 -2.10 16.25 -2.45
C ILE A 16 -2.20 15.11 -3.47
N LYS A 17 -1.54 15.22 -4.62
CA LYS A 17 -1.53 14.19 -5.68
C LYS A 17 -0.94 12.87 -5.17
N ILE A 18 0.21 12.91 -4.49
CA ILE A 18 0.83 11.72 -3.89
C ILE A 18 -0.14 11.04 -2.90
N ARG A 19 -0.80 11.80 -2.02
CA ARG A 19 -1.81 11.27 -1.10
C ARG A 19 -3.06 10.71 -1.81
N GLN A 20 -3.41 11.24 -2.97
CA GLN A 20 -4.49 10.67 -3.80
C GLN A 20 -4.04 9.36 -4.46
N GLY A 21 -2.83 9.30 -5.01
CA GLY A 21 -2.22 8.10 -5.59
C GLY A 21 -2.16 6.95 -4.58
N ILE A 22 -1.64 7.21 -3.37
CA ILE A 22 -1.63 6.23 -2.26
C ILE A 22 -3.03 5.68 -2.00
N ARG A 23 -4.04 6.55 -1.88
CA ARG A 23 -5.43 6.14 -1.63
C ARG A 23 -6.01 5.30 -2.75
N ARG A 24 -5.65 5.57 -4.02
CA ARG A 24 -6.05 4.76 -5.17
C ARG A 24 -5.43 3.36 -5.10
N ILE A 25 -4.13 3.27 -4.83
CA ILE A 25 -3.43 1.98 -4.69
C ILE A 25 -4.03 1.17 -3.53
N GLU A 26 -4.25 1.78 -2.36
CA GLU A 26 -4.88 1.12 -1.22
C GLU A 26 -6.31 0.62 -1.54
N LYS A 27 -7.08 1.42 -2.29
CA LYS A 27 -8.41 1.01 -2.74
C LYS A 27 -8.33 -0.18 -3.70
N ALA A 28 -7.42 -0.15 -4.67
CA ALA A 28 -7.20 -1.24 -5.62
C ALA A 28 -6.79 -2.53 -4.90
N ILE A 29 -5.88 -2.47 -3.92
CA ILE A 29 -5.49 -3.64 -3.10
C ILE A 29 -6.71 -4.25 -2.40
N ARG A 30 -7.58 -3.41 -1.80
CA ARG A 30 -8.82 -3.89 -1.16
C ARG A 30 -9.78 -4.54 -2.17
N GLU A 31 -9.90 -3.97 -3.37
CA GLU A 31 -10.73 -4.53 -4.43
C GLU A 31 -10.20 -5.88 -4.92
N GLN A 32 -8.89 -6.03 -5.11
CA GLN A 32 -8.26 -7.33 -5.43
C GLN A 32 -8.53 -8.37 -4.33
N GLY A 33 -8.56 -7.96 -3.06
CA GLY A 33 -8.98 -8.82 -1.95
C GLY A 33 -10.40 -9.36 -2.13
N LYS A 34 -11.36 -8.49 -2.45
CA LYS A 34 -12.75 -8.91 -2.69
C LYS A 34 -12.88 -9.87 -3.88
N PHE A 35 -12.18 -9.58 -4.98
CA PHE A 35 -12.16 -10.49 -6.13
C PHE A 35 -11.56 -11.84 -5.78
N THR A 36 -10.53 -11.87 -4.92
CA THR A 36 -9.96 -13.12 -4.43
C THR A 36 -11.03 -13.96 -3.72
N ASP A 37 -11.78 -13.36 -2.79
CA ASP A 37 -12.83 -14.04 -2.03
C ASP A 37 -13.92 -14.62 -2.95
N GLU A 38 -14.39 -13.83 -3.93
CA GLU A 38 -15.38 -14.26 -4.92
C GLU A 38 -14.85 -15.42 -5.81
N PHE A 39 -13.61 -15.32 -6.28
CA PHE A 39 -13.00 -16.38 -7.07
C PHE A 39 -12.79 -17.66 -6.25
N VAL A 40 -12.43 -17.57 -4.97
CA VAL A 40 -12.32 -18.76 -4.10
C VAL A 40 -13.66 -19.46 -3.94
N GLN A 41 -14.74 -18.72 -3.70
CA GLN A 41 -16.10 -19.30 -3.62
C GLN A 41 -16.49 -19.99 -4.93
N ASN A 42 -16.24 -19.34 -6.07
CA ASN A 42 -16.52 -19.91 -7.38
C ASN A 42 -15.66 -21.16 -7.67
N ALA A 43 -14.39 -21.17 -7.28
CA ALA A 43 -13.50 -22.33 -7.44
C ALA A 43 -14.01 -23.53 -6.65
N ARG A 44 -14.44 -23.31 -5.39
CA ARG A 44 -15.03 -24.37 -4.56
C ARG A 44 -16.28 -24.93 -5.20
N ARG A 45 -17.17 -24.07 -5.69
CA ARG A 45 -18.39 -24.52 -6.36
C ARG A 45 -18.08 -25.35 -7.62
N ALA A 46 -17.10 -24.93 -8.42
CA ALA A 46 -16.65 -25.68 -9.59
C ALA A 46 -16.10 -27.07 -9.19
N LYS A 47 -15.35 -27.16 -8.09
CA LYS A 47 -14.84 -28.43 -7.53
C LYS A 47 -15.98 -29.35 -7.06
N GLU A 48 -16.99 -28.80 -6.37
CA GLU A 48 -18.16 -29.56 -5.88
C GLU A 48 -18.99 -30.18 -7.00
N ILE A 49 -19.19 -29.46 -8.11
CA ILE A 49 -19.96 -29.95 -9.26
C ILE A 49 -19.14 -30.80 -10.22
N GLY A 50 -17.83 -31.00 -9.95
CA GLY A 50 -16.92 -31.76 -10.79
C GLY A 50 -16.48 -31.05 -12.08
N ASP A 51 -16.75 -29.74 -12.21
CA ASP A 51 -16.35 -28.96 -13.38
C ASP A 51 -14.86 -28.59 -13.30
N THR A 52 -14.04 -29.52 -13.77
CA THR A 52 -12.58 -29.41 -13.71
C THR A 52 -12.06 -28.29 -14.61
N ALA A 53 -12.71 -28.03 -15.75
CA ALA A 53 -12.28 -26.97 -16.66
C ALA A 53 -12.47 -25.58 -16.02
N GLN A 54 -13.65 -25.35 -15.42
CA GLN A 54 -13.94 -24.10 -14.74
C GLN A 54 -13.07 -23.92 -13.48
N TYR A 55 -12.83 -25.00 -12.74
CA TYR A 55 -11.92 -24.97 -11.59
C TYR A 55 -10.51 -24.52 -11.99
N GLN A 56 -9.94 -25.09 -13.06
CA GLN A 56 -8.60 -24.72 -13.55
C GLN A 56 -8.55 -23.27 -14.08
N PHE A 57 -9.61 -22.82 -14.76
CA PHE A 57 -9.72 -21.43 -15.21
C PHE A 57 -9.70 -20.44 -14.04
N ILE A 58 -10.49 -20.72 -12.99
CA ILE A 58 -10.56 -19.86 -11.81
C ILE A 58 -9.23 -19.87 -11.05
N ARG A 59 -8.57 -21.02 -10.95
CA ARG A 59 -7.24 -21.16 -10.34
C ARG A 59 -6.18 -20.29 -11.03
N ASN A 60 -6.16 -20.29 -12.36
CA ASN A 60 -5.28 -19.40 -13.14
C ASN A 60 -5.62 -17.92 -12.95
N THR A 61 -6.91 -17.60 -12.78
CA THR A 61 -7.37 -16.23 -12.53
C THR A 61 -6.95 -15.76 -11.13
N LEU A 62 -7.07 -16.62 -10.11
CA LEU A 62 -6.59 -16.36 -8.75
C LEU A 62 -5.09 -16.06 -8.72
N LYS A 63 -4.27 -16.80 -9.48
CA LYS A 63 -2.84 -16.48 -9.63
C LYS A 63 -2.61 -15.06 -10.15
N LYS A 64 -3.33 -14.66 -11.19
CA LYS A 64 -3.20 -13.31 -11.76
C LYS A 64 -3.63 -12.23 -10.76
N THR A 65 -4.75 -12.44 -10.07
CA THR A 65 -5.26 -11.54 -9.03
C THR A 65 -4.24 -11.37 -7.90
N ALA A 66 -3.67 -12.46 -7.41
CA ALA A 66 -2.67 -12.40 -6.36
C ALA A 66 -1.34 -11.78 -6.85
N ALA A 67 -0.94 -11.97 -8.12
CA ALA A 67 0.25 -11.34 -8.68
C ALA A 67 0.06 -9.83 -8.75
N MET A 68 -1.10 -9.39 -9.23
CA MET A 68 -1.47 -7.97 -9.27
C MET A 68 -1.49 -7.35 -7.87
N LYS A 69 -2.05 -8.06 -6.88
CA LYS A 69 -2.04 -7.60 -5.48
C LYS A 69 -0.61 -7.41 -4.95
N ARG A 70 0.31 -8.36 -5.20
CA ARG A 70 1.73 -8.25 -4.82
C ARG A 70 2.41 -7.03 -5.46
N VAL A 71 2.15 -6.77 -6.75
CA VAL A 71 2.68 -5.59 -7.45
C VAL A 71 2.18 -4.29 -6.81
N LEU A 72 0.88 -4.19 -6.54
CA LEU A 72 0.28 -3.01 -5.91
C LEU A 72 0.83 -2.79 -4.48
N GLU A 73 1.00 -3.85 -3.70
CA GLU A 73 1.60 -3.78 -2.36
C GLU A 73 3.06 -3.31 -2.40
N ARG A 74 3.84 -3.81 -3.37
CA ARG A 74 5.22 -3.37 -3.61
C ARG A 74 5.27 -1.89 -4.01
N GLN A 75 4.40 -1.45 -4.91
CA GLN A 75 4.30 -0.04 -5.31
C GLN A 75 3.93 0.86 -4.12
N LEU A 76 2.96 0.44 -3.31
CA LEU A 76 2.57 1.17 -2.09
C LEU A 76 3.75 1.31 -1.12
N LEU A 77 4.54 0.26 -0.94
CA LEU A 77 5.74 0.28 -0.09
C LEU A 77 6.81 1.23 -0.66
N SER A 78 7.07 1.18 -1.96
CA SER A 78 8.02 2.09 -2.63
C SER A 78 7.64 3.56 -2.45
N VAL A 79 6.35 3.90 -2.63
CA VAL A 79 5.85 5.27 -2.42
C VAL A 79 5.99 5.69 -0.95
N LYS A 80 5.68 4.80 0.01
CA LYS A 80 5.85 5.08 1.44
C LYS A 80 7.33 5.32 1.80
N ASN A 81 8.24 4.52 1.26
CA ASN A 81 9.68 4.69 1.48
C ASN A 81 10.20 6.00 0.88
N ALA A 82 9.78 6.34 -0.34
CA ALA A 82 10.09 7.62 -0.97
C ALA A 82 9.61 8.82 -0.13
N MET A 83 8.42 8.73 0.47
CA MET A 83 7.91 9.76 1.40
C MET A 83 8.77 9.91 2.66
N VAL A 84 9.30 8.81 3.20
CA VAL A 84 10.22 8.86 4.35
C VAL A 84 11.53 9.54 3.95
N ILE A 85 12.08 9.19 2.79
CA ILE A 85 13.29 9.82 2.25
C ILE A 85 13.08 11.33 2.04
N LYS A 86 11.92 11.73 1.48
CA LYS A 86 11.56 13.15 1.35
C LYS A 86 11.59 13.87 2.70
N LYS A 87 10.89 13.33 3.72
CA LYS A 87 10.88 13.93 5.07
C LYS A 87 12.28 14.01 5.69
N GLN A 88 13.12 13.01 5.45
CA GLN A 88 14.50 13.02 5.91
C GLN A 88 15.33 14.12 5.23
N ALA A 89 15.14 14.33 3.93
CA ALA A 89 15.79 15.41 3.18
C ALA A 89 15.33 16.80 3.65
N GLU A 90 14.02 16.97 3.90
CA GLU A 90 13.44 18.20 4.47
C GLU A 90 14.03 18.50 5.86
N ALA A 91 14.04 17.51 6.77
CA ALA A 91 14.63 17.66 8.09
C ALA A 91 16.13 17.99 8.03
N SER A 92 16.85 17.43 7.06
CA SER A 92 18.27 17.73 6.83
C SER A 92 18.48 19.16 6.30
N ALA A 93 17.57 19.65 5.45
CA ALA A 93 17.60 21.02 4.95
C ALA A 93 17.29 22.03 6.07
N ASP A 94 16.28 21.75 6.90
CA ASP A 94 15.93 22.58 8.05
C ASP A 94 17.09 22.67 9.06
N PHE A 95 17.74 21.53 9.33
CA PHE A 95 18.94 21.47 10.17
C PHE A 95 20.09 22.28 9.58
N ALA A 96 20.39 22.12 8.28
CA ALA A 96 21.41 22.91 7.60
C ALA A 96 21.10 24.42 7.63
N GLY A 97 19.83 24.80 7.48
CA GLY A 97 19.38 26.19 7.61
C GLY A 97 19.60 26.75 9.02
N ALA A 98 19.26 25.99 10.06
CA ALA A 98 19.49 26.38 11.45
C ALA A 98 20.98 26.52 11.77
N MET A 99 21.82 25.59 11.28
CA MET A 99 23.27 25.66 11.41
C MET A 99 23.86 26.86 10.66
N GLY A 100 23.34 27.20 9.47
CA GLY A 100 23.74 28.40 8.73
C GLY A 100 23.42 29.70 9.50
N MET A 101 22.24 29.78 10.11
CA MET A 101 21.89 30.93 10.97
C MET A 101 22.81 31.04 12.18
N MET A 102 23.08 29.93 12.88
CA MET A 102 24.01 29.90 14.01
C MET A 102 25.44 30.27 13.58
N ALA A 103 25.94 29.75 12.46
CA ALA A 103 27.26 30.08 11.93
C ALA A 103 27.38 31.57 11.57
N SER A 104 26.32 32.16 11.01
CA SER A 104 26.25 33.60 10.73
C SER A 104 26.31 34.44 12.02
N GLU A 105 25.58 34.04 13.05
CA GLU A 105 25.58 34.73 14.35
C GLU A 105 26.93 34.61 15.06
N ILE A 106 27.54 33.42 15.06
CA ILE A 106 28.88 33.20 15.63
C ILE A 106 29.94 33.98 14.84
N GLY A 107 29.84 34.04 13.50
CA GLY A 107 30.77 34.80 12.66
C GLY A 107 30.75 36.30 12.95
N LYS A 108 29.55 36.86 13.20
CA LYS A 108 29.39 38.25 13.65
C LYS A 108 30.01 38.51 15.03
N LEU A 109 30.12 37.50 15.88
CA LEU A 109 30.64 37.60 17.25
C LEU A 109 32.15 37.31 17.37
N PHE A 110 32.73 36.45 16.52
CA PHE A 110 34.07 35.88 16.74
C PHE A 110 35.12 36.02 15.61
N GLY A 111 34.75 36.53 14.43
CA GLY A 111 35.73 36.80 13.35
C GLY A 111 36.01 35.59 12.42
N GLU A 112 36.15 35.90 11.12
CA GLU A 112 35.79 35.10 9.92
C GLU A 112 36.56 33.81 9.55
N THR A 113 37.60 33.37 10.25
CA THR A 113 38.65 32.62 9.51
C THR A 113 38.30 31.16 9.13
N ASP A 114 37.30 30.51 9.73
CA ASP A 114 36.87 29.14 9.34
C ASP A 114 35.35 28.99 9.11
N LEU A 115 34.58 30.06 9.37
CA LEU A 115 33.12 30.03 9.28
C LEU A 115 32.60 30.25 7.85
N VAL A 116 33.38 30.92 6.99
CA VAL A 116 33.00 31.15 5.57
C VAL A 116 33.00 29.84 4.78
N LYS A 117 33.99 28.97 4.99
CA LYS A 117 34.05 27.65 4.36
C LYS A 117 32.93 26.76 4.85
N THR A 118 32.70 26.80 6.16
CA THR A 118 31.57 26.13 6.82
C THR A 118 30.25 26.59 6.18
N GLN A 119 29.99 27.90 6.07
CA GLN A 119 28.81 28.47 5.41
C GLN A 119 28.64 27.98 3.97
N ALA A 120 29.71 27.97 3.17
CA ALA A 120 29.66 27.51 1.77
C ALA A 120 29.32 26.02 1.66
N ASP A 121 29.85 25.17 2.54
CA ASP A 121 29.51 23.75 2.58
C ASP A 121 28.04 23.53 2.99
N TRP A 122 27.48 24.36 3.88
CA TRP A 122 26.06 24.32 4.26
C TRP A 122 25.14 24.80 3.12
N GLU A 123 25.47 25.89 2.44
CA GLU A 123 24.72 26.38 1.27
C GLU A 123 24.69 25.32 0.16
N LYS A 124 25.83 24.65 -0.07
CA LYS A 124 25.91 23.55 -1.03
C LYS A 124 25.04 22.36 -0.63
N ALA A 125 25.01 21.98 0.64
CA ALA A 125 24.13 20.93 1.14
C ALA A 125 22.65 21.29 1.01
N MET A 126 22.30 22.57 1.20
CA MET A 126 20.94 23.08 1.02
C MET A 126 20.47 22.99 -0.43
N VAL A 127 21.32 23.41 -1.38
CA VAL A 127 21.03 23.32 -2.83
C VAL A 127 20.90 21.85 -3.27
N GLN A 128 21.74 20.96 -2.75
CA GLN A 128 21.64 19.53 -3.01
C GLN A 128 20.34 18.91 -2.46
N SER A 129 19.86 19.38 -1.31
CA SER A 129 18.57 18.94 -0.76
C SER A 129 17.39 19.37 -1.63
N GLN A 130 17.38 20.63 -2.10
CA GLN A 130 16.35 21.13 -3.02
C GLN A 130 16.30 20.34 -4.34
N THR A 131 17.47 20.01 -4.89
CA THR A 131 17.54 19.16 -6.10
C THR A 131 17.12 17.72 -5.84
N MET A 132 17.34 17.18 -4.64
CA MET A 132 16.78 15.88 -4.27
C MET A 132 15.26 15.91 -4.14
N GLU A 133 14.67 16.99 -3.62
CA GLU A 133 13.20 17.15 -3.57
C GLU A 133 12.58 17.17 -4.98
N GLU A 134 13.20 17.88 -5.91
CA GLU A 134 12.75 17.91 -7.32
C GLU A 134 12.86 16.54 -7.99
N ARG A 135 13.98 15.84 -7.82
CA ARG A 135 14.19 14.50 -8.36
C ARG A 135 13.22 13.48 -7.76
N MET A 136 12.93 13.59 -6.47
CA MET A 136 11.96 12.73 -5.80
C MET A 136 10.54 13.00 -6.31
N GLY A 137 10.20 14.26 -6.58
CA GLY A 137 8.95 14.61 -7.25
C GLY A 137 8.80 13.91 -8.61
N MET A 138 9.81 14.00 -9.47
CA MET A 138 9.80 13.35 -10.79
C MET A 138 9.72 11.81 -10.70
N PHE A 139 10.40 11.22 -9.71
CA PHE A 139 10.33 9.78 -9.45
C PHE A 139 8.94 9.33 -9.03
N LEU A 140 8.29 10.07 -8.13
CA LEU A 140 6.93 9.76 -7.67
C LEU A 140 5.90 9.93 -8.79
N ASP A 141 6.05 10.95 -9.64
CA ASP A 141 5.21 11.14 -10.83
C ASP A 141 5.38 9.97 -11.82
N THR A 142 6.61 9.51 -12.04
CA THR A 142 6.89 8.35 -12.92
C THR A 142 6.30 7.06 -12.35
N ILE A 143 6.33 6.86 -11.02
CA ILE A 143 5.68 5.71 -10.38
C ILE A 143 4.16 5.77 -10.52
N GLU A 144 3.55 6.95 -10.44
CA GLU A 144 2.11 7.11 -10.67
C GLU A 144 1.74 6.68 -12.10
N ASP A 145 2.53 7.10 -13.08
CA ASP A 145 2.33 6.74 -14.49
C ASP A 145 2.55 5.25 -14.74
N VAL A 146 3.61 4.66 -14.15
CA VAL A 146 3.87 3.21 -14.25
C VAL A 146 2.78 2.41 -13.53
N ALA A 147 2.31 2.83 -12.36
CA ALA A 147 1.21 2.18 -11.66
C ALA A 147 -0.10 2.21 -12.47
N ALA A 148 -0.30 3.24 -13.30
CA ALA A 148 -1.43 3.31 -14.21
C ALA A 148 -1.28 2.40 -15.44
N GLN A 149 -0.05 2.15 -15.91
CA GLN A 149 0.23 1.32 -17.10
C GLN A 149 0.48 -0.16 -16.80
N ASP A 150 1.04 -0.51 -15.64
CA ASP A 150 1.48 -1.87 -15.27
C ASP A 150 0.32 -2.83 -14.93
N VAL A 151 -0.94 -2.34 -14.96
CA VAL A 151 -2.14 -3.18 -14.90
C VAL A 151 -2.20 -4.16 -16.09
N GLU A 152 -1.51 -3.88 -17.20
CA GLU A 152 -1.53 -4.72 -18.41
C GLU A 152 -0.39 -5.78 -18.50
N MET A 153 0.67 -5.72 -17.69
CA MET A 153 1.88 -6.55 -17.90
C MET A 153 2.48 -7.18 -16.63
N SER A 154 1.73 -8.02 -15.91
CA SER A 154 2.26 -8.75 -14.73
C SER A 154 2.61 -10.21 -15.04
N SER A 155 3.88 -10.47 -15.38
CA SER A 155 4.43 -11.84 -15.56
C SER A 155 5.68 -12.17 -14.70
N ALA A 156 6.10 -11.29 -13.78
CA ALA A 156 7.43 -11.42 -13.15
C ALA A 156 7.48 -12.10 -11.76
N ASP A 157 6.35 -12.36 -11.08
CA ASP A 157 6.30 -13.13 -9.82
C ASP A 157 5.25 -14.25 -9.97
N ALA A 158 5.68 -15.40 -10.51
CA ALA A 158 4.80 -16.54 -10.70
C ALA A 158 4.38 -17.12 -9.34
N ILE A 159 3.15 -16.86 -8.93
CA ILE A 159 2.52 -17.53 -7.78
C ILE A 159 2.38 -19.02 -8.06
N SER A 160 2.80 -19.82 -7.10
CA SER A 160 2.79 -21.27 -7.23
C SER A 160 1.36 -21.82 -7.18
N ASP A 161 1.23 -22.96 -7.83
CA ASP A 161 0.01 -23.74 -7.89
C ASP A 161 -0.45 -24.20 -6.50
N GLU A 162 0.50 -24.63 -5.67
CA GLU A 162 0.26 -25.09 -4.30
C GLU A 162 -0.12 -23.96 -3.33
N GLU A 163 0.31 -22.72 -3.58
CA GLU A 163 -0.14 -21.56 -2.78
C GLU A 163 -1.63 -21.29 -2.99
N ILE A 164 -2.11 -21.38 -4.24
CA ILE A 164 -3.53 -21.15 -4.55
C ILE A 164 -4.40 -22.27 -3.99
N ASP A 165 -3.95 -23.53 -4.10
CA ASP A 165 -4.73 -24.66 -3.60
C ASP A 165 -4.90 -24.61 -2.08
N ARG A 166 -3.84 -24.27 -1.34
CA ARG A 166 -3.91 -24.06 0.11
C ARG A 166 -4.87 -22.94 0.50
N LEU A 167 -4.93 -21.87 -0.29
CA LEU A 167 -5.83 -20.75 -0.03
C LEU A 167 -7.31 -21.17 -0.20
N ILE A 168 -7.60 -21.98 -1.22
CA ILE A 168 -8.94 -22.53 -1.46
C ILE A 168 -9.36 -23.51 -0.34
N GLU A 169 -8.44 -24.37 0.10
CA GLU A 169 -8.70 -25.35 1.16
C GLU A 169 -8.93 -24.69 2.52
N ALA A 170 -8.10 -23.69 2.88
CA ALA A 170 -8.25 -22.95 4.13
C ALA A 170 -9.63 -22.28 4.25
N GLU A 171 -10.16 -21.71 3.16
CA GLU A 171 -11.50 -21.11 3.16
C GLU A 171 -12.60 -22.19 3.29
N SER A 172 -12.39 -23.37 2.69
CA SER A 172 -13.30 -24.50 2.83
C SER A 172 -13.40 -24.99 4.27
N GLU A 173 -12.27 -25.06 4.98
CA GLU A 173 -12.24 -25.43 6.39
C GLU A 173 -12.90 -24.35 7.26
N ALA A 174 -12.63 -23.07 6.98
CA ALA A 174 -13.22 -21.95 7.72
C ALA A 174 -14.75 -21.90 7.55
N GLU A 175 -15.28 -22.15 6.35
CA GLU A 175 -16.72 -22.22 6.14
C GLU A 175 -17.34 -23.45 6.81
N HIS A 176 -16.70 -24.62 6.70
CA HIS A 176 -17.16 -25.83 7.37
C HIS A 176 -17.21 -25.63 8.90
N GLN A 177 -16.26 -24.90 9.49
CA GLN A 177 -16.30 -24.53 10.91
C GLN A 177 -17.44 -23.57 11.23
N LYS A 178 -17.71 -22.57 10.37
CA LYS A 178 -18.85 -21.66 10.52
C LYS A 178 -20.18 -22.40 10.42
N GLU A 179 -20.32 -23.34 9.49
CA GLU A 179 -21.52 -24.18 9.36
C GLU A 179 -21.71 -25.08 10.58
N MET A 180 -20.65 -25.72 11.08
CA MET A 180 -20.71 -26.53 12.30
C MET A 180 -21.11 -25.69 13.52
N GLY A 181 -20.63 -24.45 13.62
CA GLY A 181 -21.04 -23.50 14.66
C GLY A 181 -22.52 -23.11 14.56
N LYS A 182 -23.03 -22.85 13.35
CA LYS A 182 -24.47 -22.58 13.12
C LYS A 182 -25.33 -23.79 13.47
N LEU A 183 -24.91 -24.99 13.06
CA LEU A 183 -25.61 -26.24 13.37
C LEU A 183 -25.63 -26.53 14.87
N ALA A 184 -24.53 -26.24 15.59
CA ALA A 184 -24.48 -26.35 17.04
C ALA A 184 -25.43 -25.35 17.73
N GLY A 185 -25.49 -24.11 17.25
CA GLY A 185 -26.44 -23.10 17.74
C GLY A 185 -27.90 -23.49 17.52
N LEU A 186 -28.24 -23.96 16.32
CA LEU A 186 -29.59 -24.44 16.00
C LEU A 186 -29.97 -25.69 16.81
N ARG A 187 -29.04 -26.61 17.07
CA ARG A 187 -29.27 -27.76 17.95
C ARG A 187 -29.56 -27.33 19.39
N ALA A 188 -28.77 -26.40 19.92
CA ALA A 188 -29.01 -25.86 21.26
C ALA A 188 -30.37 -25.15 21.38
N GLU A 189 -30.81 -24.46 20.33
CA GLU A 189 -32.12 -23.82 20.27
C GLU A 189 -33.26 -24.83 20.22
N ILE A 190 -33.12 -25.90 19.42
CA ILE A 190 -34.08 -27.02 19.37
C ILE A 190 -34.19 -27.72 20.72
N ASP A 191 -33.06 -27.99 21.39
CA ASP A 191 -33.06 -28.64 22.71
C ASP A 191 -33.69 -27.75 23.79
N ALA A 192 -33.44 -26.44 23.73
CA ALA A 192 -34.10 -25.48 24.62
C ALA A 192 -35.63 -25.40 24.40
N LEU A 193 -36.09 -25.54 23.15
CA LEU A 193 -37.52 -25.58 22.82
C LEU A 193 -38.17 -26.91 23.25
N LYS A 194 -37.49 -28.04 23.06
CA LYS A 194 -37.97 -29.35 23.51
C LYS A 194 -38.05 -29.45 25.05
N GLY A 195 -37.04 -28.97 25.77
CA GLY A 195 -37.06 -28.94 27.24
C GLY A 195 -38.13 -28.01 27.84
N LYS A 196 -38.61 -27.02 27.10
CA LYS A 196 -39.77 -26.20 27.48
C LYS A 196 -41.10 -26.91 27.22
N SER A 197 -41.18 -27.74 26.19
CA SER A 197 -42.39 -28.52 25.87
C SER A 197 -42.61 -29.68 26.85
N GLU A 198 -41.55 -30.27 27.41
CA GLU A 198 -41.65 -31.32 28.44
C GLU A 198 -42.03 -30.78 29.83
N LYS A 199 -41.82 -29.49 30.12
CA LYS A 199 -42.23 -28.86 31.40
C LYS A 199 -43.67 -28.34 31.41
N GLN A 200 -44.38 -28.43 30.29
CA GLN A 200 -45.78 -28.00 30.15
C GLN A 200 -46.80 -29.16 30.03
N LYS A 201 -46.36 -30.41 30.21
CA LYS A 201 -47.24 -31.57 30.39
C LYS A 201 -47.17 -32.05 31.84
#